data_AF-A0A9D8R7I8-F1
#
_entry.id   AF-A0A9D8R7I8-F1
#
_cell.length_a   1.000
_cell.length_b   1.000
_cell.length_c   1.000
_cell.angle_alpha   90.00
_cell.angle_beta   90.00
_cell.angle_gamma   90.00
#
_symmetry.space_group_name_H-M   'P 1'
#
loop_
_entity.id
_entity.type
_entity.pdbx_description
1 polymer ?
#
loop_
_entity_poly.entity_id
_entity_poly.type
_entity_poly.pdbx_seq_one_letter_code
_entity_poly.pdbx_strand_id
1 'polypeptide(L)'
;MFEGWRFILGSGSPRRRELIAGLGIEFSVEPVKGDPEVYDESMPVELVPEYLARHKSSCFGRPLEDDEVLITADTLVCLEGELLGKPEGREGAVDMLRRLSGKTHQVYTGVVIRTNRGTSSFTSCTDVTFKELTDSEITYYVDNYRPFDKAGAYGVQ
;
A
#
# COMPACT_ATOMS: atom_id res chain seq x y z
N MET A 1 9.00 14.94 -21.67
CA MET A 1 7.86 14.03 -21.92
C MET A 1 6.65 14.33 -21.02
N PHE A 2 6.82 15.00 -19.87
CA PHE A 2 5.71 15.46 -19.01
C PHE A 2 5.77 16.97 -18.74
N GLU A 3 6.35 17.75 -19.65
CA GLU A 3 6.49 19.21 -19.47
C GLU A 3 5.11 19.85 -19.26
N GLY A 4 4.99 20.64 -18.20
CA GLY A 4 3.76 21.33 -17.85
C GLY A 4 2.79 20.54 -16.97
N TRP A 5 3.14 19.37 -16.44
CA TRP A 5 2.34 18.69 -15.40
C TRP A 5 3.06 18.70 -14.05
N ARG A 6 2.31 18.96 -12.98
CA ARG A 6 2.73 18.89 -11.58
C ARG A 6 2.16 17.64 -10.94
N PHE A 7 3.02 16.71 -10.57
CA PHE A 7 2.60 15.48 -9.91
C PHE A 7 2.52 15.68 -8.40
N ILE A 8 1.48 15.10 -7.78
CA ILE A 8 1.23 15.15 -6.35
C ILE A 8 1.12 13.71 -5.86
N LEU A 9 1.99 13.32 -4.94
CA LEU A 9 1.86 12.06 -4.22
C LEU A 9 0.98 12.26 -2.99
N GLY A 10 -0.24 11.72 -3.05
CA GLY A 10 -1.24 11.75 -1.97
C GLY A 10 -0.95 10.82 -0.79
N SER A 11 0.31 10.38 -0.61
CA SER A 11 0.70 9.36 0.36
C SER A 11 1.86 9.83 1.24
N GLY A 12 1.75 9.59 2.55
CA GLY A 12 2.84 9.80 3.51
C GLY A 12 3.87 8.66 3.56
N SER A 13 3.73 7.62 2.75
CA SER A 13 4.62 6.45 2.79
C SER A 13 6.00 6.77 2.21
N PRO A 14 7.11 6.59 2.97
CA PRO A 14 8.47 6.81 2.46
C PRO A 14 8.80 5.94 1.24
N ARG A 15 8.32 4.70 1.24
CA ARG A 15 8.54 3.73 0.15
C ARG A 15 7.89 4.17 -1.17
N ARG A 16 6.67 4.69 -1.12
CA ARG A 16 5.99 5.21 -2.31
C ARG A 16 6.69 6.45 -2.85
N ARG A 17 7.21 7.31 -1.97
CA ARG A 17 8.04 8.46 -2.38
C ARG A 17 9.30 8.00 -3.12
N GLU A 18 9.98 6.97 -2.63
CA GLU A 18 11.16 6.40 -3.31
C GLU A 18 10.81 5.81 -4.68
N LEU A 19 9.72 5.03 -4.78
CA LEU A 19 9.27 4.45 -6.05
C LEU A 19 8.93 5.52 -7.10
N ILE A 20 8.19 6.57 -6.71
CA ILE A 20 7.82 7.66 -7.62
C ILE A 20 9.06 8.49 -8.02
N ALA A 21 9.99 8.73 -7.08
CA ALA A 21 11.25 9.41 -7.40
C ALA A 21 12.09 8.63 -8.44
N GLY A 22 12.04 7.29 -8.41
CA GLY A 22 12.68 6.43 -9.40
C GLY A 22 12.16 6.59 -10.83
N LEU A 23 10.98 7.21 -11.03
CA LEU A 23 10.42 7.50 -12.36
C LEU A 23 11.07 8.72 -13.04
N GLY A 24 11.89 9.48 -12.31
CA GLY A 24 12.55 10.68 -12.85
C GLY A 24 11.58 11.85 -13.08
N ILE A 25 10.43 11.87 -12.39
CA ILE A 25 9.46 12.97 -12.45
C ILE A 25 9.60 13.85 -11.20
N GLU A 26 9.37 15.16 -11.36
CA GLU A 26 9.22 16.06 -10.23
C GLU A 26 7.81 15.94 -9.64
N PHE A 27 7.72 15.85 -8.31
CA PHE A 27 6.44 15.74 -7.60
C PHE A 27 6.49 16.39 -6.22
N SER A 28 5.33 16.86 -5.76
CA SER A 28 5.11 17.26 -4.36
C SER A 28 4.53 16.09 -3.56
N VAL A 29 4.68 16.11 -2.23
CA VAL A 29 4.05 15.14 -1.34
C VAL A 29 3.00 15.86 -0.51
N GLU A 30 1.72 15.51 -0.74
CA GLU A 30 0.57 16.07 -0.03
C GLU A 30 -0.25 14.92 0.55
N PRO A 31 0.15 14.34 1.69
CA PRO A 31 -0.52 13.16 2.25
C PRO A 31 -1.99 13.44 2.55
N VAL A 32 -2.88 12.60 2.04
CA VAL A 32 -4.28 12.64 2.43
C VAL A 32 -4.42 12.03 3.82
N LYS A 33 -4.97 12.80 4.76
CA LYS A 33 -5.41 12.25 6.05
C LYS A 33 -6.64 11.40 5.78
N GLY A 34 -6.45 10.08 5.79
CA GLY A 34 -7.56 9.14 5.64
C GLY A 34 -8.37 9.04 6.92
N ASP A 35 -9.67 8.93 6.76
CA ASP A 35 -10.56 8.28 7.72
C ASP A 35 -10.13 6.81 7.91
N PRO A 36 -10.63 6.10 8.94
CA PRO A 36 -10.43 4.66 9.05
C PRO A 36 -10.71 3.94 7.73
N GLU A 37 -9.87 2.96 7.39
CA GLU A 37 -9.99 2.17 6.16
C GLU A 37 -11.22 1.26 6.27
N VAL A 38 -12.38 1.79 5.88
CA VAL A 38 -13.66 1.08 5.89
C VAL A 38 -13.95 0.58 4.48
N TYR A 39 -14.17 -0.72 4.35
CA TYR A 39 -14.63 -1.37 3.13
C TYR A 39 -15.61 -2.48 3.49
N ASP A 40 -16.42 -2.91 2.52
CA ASP A 40 -17.36 -4.00 2.71
C ASP A 40 -16.61 -5.34 2.77
N GLU A 41 -16.85 -6.15 3.80
CA GLU A 41 -16.21 -7.47 3.96
C GLU A 41 -16.57 -8.46 2.85
N SER A 42 -17.68 -8.24 2.13
CA SER A 42 -18.08 -9.03 0.96
C SER A 42 -17.37 -8.63 -0.34
N MET A 43 -16.59 -7.54 -0.32
CA MET A 43 -15.83 -7.09 -1.49
C MET A 43 -14.75 -8.13 -1.85
N PRO A 44 -14.60 -8.49 -3.13
CA PRO A 44 -13.46 -9.31 -3.57
C PRO A 44 -12.14 -8.67 -3.13
N VAL A 45 -11.30 -9.44 -2.44
CA VAL A 45 -10.06 -8.96 -1.79
C VAL A 45 -9.13 -8.24 -2.74
N GLU A 46 -9.12 -8.64 -4.02
CA GLU A 46 -8.34 -8.03 -5.09
C GLU A 46 -8.80 -6.60 -5.43
N LEU A 47 -10.06 -6.24 -5.15
CA LEU A 47 -10.61 -4.91 -5.45
C LEU A 47 -10.41 -3.92 -4.29
N VAL A 48 -10.18 -4.43 -3.07
CA VAL A 48 -10.09 -3.60 -1.85
C VAL A 48 -8.97 -2.55 -1.94
N PRO A 49 -7.74 -2.84 -2.40
CA PRO A 49 -6.69 -1.82 -2.48
C PRO A 49 -7.03 -0.67 -3.44
N GLU A 50 -7.65 -0.97 -4.59
CA GLU A 50 -8.06 0.08 -5.53
C GLU A 50 -9.22 0.90 -4.97
N TYR A 51 -10.15 0.26 -4.27
CA TYR A 51 -11.20 0.96 -3.53
C TYR A 51 -10.61 1.92 -2.48
N LEU A 52 -9.68 1.46 -1.65
CA LEU A 52 -9.01 2.29 -0.64
C LEU A 52 -8.19 3.42 -1.27
N ALA A 53 -7.49 3.14 -2.37
CA ALA A 53 -6.76 4.16 -3.12
C ALA A 53 -7.70 5.23 -3.71
N ARG A 54 -8.89 4.83 -4.19
CA ARG A 54 -9.93 5.76 -4.67
C ARG A 54 -10.50 6.60 -3.53
N HIS A 55 -10.78 5.98 -2.39
CA HIS A 55 -11.23 6.69 -1.20
C HIS A 55 -10.20 7.77 -0.78
N LYS A 56 -8.91 7.41 -0.71
CA LYS A 56 -7.81 8.37 -0.48
C LYS A 56 -7.80 9.49 -1.52
N SER A 57 -8.01 9.16 -2.80
CA SER A 57 -8.09 10.18 -3.86
C SER A 57 -9.26 11.15 -3.65
N SER A 58 -10.42 10.65 -3.21
CA SER A 58 -11.62 11.46 -2.97
C SER A 58 -11.53 12.36 -1.74
N CYS A 59 -10.76 11.95 -0.72
CA CYS A 59 -10.54 12.75 0.49
C CYS A 59 -9.44 13.82 0.33
N PHE A 60 -8.85 13.97 -0.86
CA PHE A 60 -7.89 15.03 -1.13
C PHE A 60 -8.55 16.40 -0.94
N GLY A 61 -7.96 17.24 -0.09
CA GLY A 61 -8.65 18.38 0.54
C GLY A 61 -8.94 19.59 -0.35
N ARG A 62 -8.64 19.53 -1.65
CA ARG A 62 -8.90 20.61 -2.61
C ARG A 62 -9.12 20.09 -4.03
N PRO A 63 -9.77 20.87 -4.91
CA PRO A 63 -9.77 20.60 -6.35
C PRO A 63 -8.34 20.59 -6.92
N LEU A 64 -8.15 19.81 -7.99
CA LEU A 64 -6.90 19.82 -8.76
C LEU A 64 -6.97 20.92 -9.82
N GLU A 65 -5.84 21.58 -10.06
CA GLU A 65 -5.66 22.50 -11.17
C GLU A 65 -5.56 21.76 -12.52
N ASP A 66 -5.62 22.50 -13.62
CA ASP A 66 -5.57 21.94 -14.98
C ASP A 66 -4.27 21.19 -15.31
N ASP A 67 -3.20 21.53 -14.61
CA ASP A 67 -1.87 20.97 -14.76
C ASP A 67 -1.46 20.02 -13.62
N GLU A 68 -2.39 19.62 -12.75
CA GLU A 68 -2.09 18.75 -11.61
C GLU A 68 -2.54 17.30 -11.82
N VAL A 69 -1.68 16.37 -11.39
CA VAL A 69 -1.94 14.93 -11.36
C VAL A 69 -1.76 14.42 -9.94
N LEU A 70 -2.84 13.97 -9.31
CA LEU A 70 -2.80 13.30 -8.02
C LEU A 70 -2.60 11.79 -8.19
N ILE A 71 -1.62 11.24 -7.48
CA ILE A 71 -1.37 9.80 -7.37
C ILE A 71 -1.66 9.36 -5.94
N THR A 72 -2.62 8.46 -5.77
CA THR A 72 -2.86 7.75 -4.50
C THR A 72 -2.71 6.25 -4.73
N ALA A 73 -2.32 5.53 -3.68
CA ALA A 73 -2.19 4.09 -3.75
C ALA A 73 -2.43 3.46 -2.39
N ASP A 74 -2.89 2.21 -2.42
CA ASP A 74 -2.98 1.34 -1.27
C ASP A 74 -2.41 -0.05 -1.56
N THR A 75 -1.98 -0.76 -0.51
CA THR A 75 -1.30 -2.04 -0.65
C THR A 75 -1.73 -2.96 0.49
N LEU A 76 -2.31 -4.10 0.13
CA LEU A 76 -2.74 -5.13 1.07
C LEU A 76 -2.08 -6.47 0.77
N VAL A 77 -1.89 -7.26 1.83
CA VAL A 77 -1.38 -8.63 1.75
C VAL A 77 -2.56 -9.58 1.95
N CYS A 78 -2.69 -10.59 1.11
CA CYS A 78 -3.74 -11.60 1.18
C CYS A 78 -3.11 -12.99 1.27
N LEU A 79 -3.50 -13.77 2.28
CA LEU A 79 -3.11 -15.17 2.42
C LEU A 79 -4.37 -16.02 2.46
N GLU A 80 -4.50 -16.96 1.52
CA GLU A 80 -5.62 -17.92 1.48
C GLU A 80 -7.01 -17.26 1.48
N GLY A 81 -7.12 -16.07 0.87
CA GLY A 81 -8.36 -15.29 0.81
C GLY A 81 -8.59 -14.34 1.99
N GLU A 82 -7.70 -14.32 2.98
CA GLU A 82 -7.78 -13.41 4.13
C GLU A 82 -6.81 -12.24 3.98
N LEU A 83 -7.33 -11.02 4.13
CA LEU A 83 -6.52 -9.80 4.16
C LEU A 83 -5.77 -9.67 5.49
N LEU A 84 -4.45 -9.58 5.40
CA LEU A 84 -3.57 -9.33 6.53
C LEU A 84 -3.30 -7.82 6.64
N GLY A 85 -3.93 -7.20 7.63
CA GLY A 85 -3.69 -5.81 8.00
C GLY A 85 -2.32 -5.59 8.66
N LYS A 86 -2.19 -4.44 9.34
CA LYS A 86 -1.03 -4.17 10.19
C LYS A 86 -1.13 -5.02 11.46
N PRO A 87 -0.02 -5.57 11.97
CA PRO A 87 -0.05 -6.35 13.19
C PRO A 87 -0.35 -5.48 14.41
N GLU A 88 -1.10 -6.04 15.35
CA GLU A 88 -1.34 -5.43 16.67
C GLU A 88 -0.14 -5.65 17.58
N GLY A 89 0.93 -4.89 17.32
CA GLY A 89 2.17 -4.96 18.08
C GLY A 89 3.02 -6.20 17.80
N ARG A 90 3.84 -6.58 18.78
CA ARG A 90 4.88 -7.62 18.63
C ARG A 90 4.30 -9.00 18.37
N GLU A 91 3.37 -9.45 19.21
CA GLU A 91 2.81 -10.80 19.12
C GLU A 91 2.03 -10.99 17.82
N GLY A 92 1.21 -10.01 17.44
CA GLY A 92 0.52 -10.01 16.15
C GLY A 92 1.48 -10.10 14.97
N ALA A 93 2.65 -9.45 15.04
CA ALA A 93 3.66 -9.52 13.98
C ALA A 93 4.29 -10.90 13.89
N VAL A 94 4.61 -11.53 15.03
CA VAL A 94 5.16 -12.89 15.09
C VAL A 94 4.16 -13.89 14.51
N ASP A 95 2.89 -13.80 14.89
CA ASP A 95 1.86 -14.73 14.43
C ASP A 95 1.57 -14.57 12.94
N MET A 96 1.52 -13.33 12.43
CA MET A 96 1.41 -13.09 10.98
C MET A 96 2.57 -13.71 10.20
N LEU A 97 3.82 -13.52 10.66
CA LEU A 97 5.00 -14.08 10.00
C LEU A 97 5.03 -15.62 10.05
N ARG A 98 4.58 -16.22 11.15
CA ARG A 98 4.41 -17.68 11.25
C ARG A 98 3.39 -18.21 10.25
N ARG A 99 2.27 -17.50 10.06
CA ARG A 99 1.25 -17.87 9.06
C ARG A 99 1.77 -17.80 7.63
N LEU A 100 2.62 -16.82 7.32
CA LEU A 100 3.22 -16.60 6.00
C LEU A 100 4.40 -17.54 5.71
N SER A 101 5.07 -18.05 6.75
CA SER A 101 6.23 -18.94 6.66
C SER A 101 5.99 -20.11 5.71
N GLY A 102 6.87 -20.29 4.72
CA GLY A 102 6.81 -21.40 3.76
C GLY A 102 5.64 -21.34 2.76
N LYS A 103 4.84 -20.26 2.75
CA LYS A 103 3.66 -20.12 1.88
C LYS A 103 3.87 -19.10 0.78
N THR A 104 3.01 -19.18 -0.24
CA THR A 104 2.83 -18.11 -1.23
C THR A 104 1.59 -17.31 -0.86
N HIS A 105 1.73 -16.00 -0.81
CA HIS A 105 0.65 -15.04 -0.58
C HIS A 105 0.62 -13.98 -1.68
N GLN A 106 -0.52 -13.31 -1.82
CA GLN A 106 -0.71 -12.25 -2.80
C GLN A 106 -0.48 -10.88 -2.17
N VAL A 107 0.22 -10.01 -2.89
CA VAL A 107 0.30 -8.59 -2.59
C VAL A 107 -0.46 -7.84 -3.66
N TYR A 108 -1.54 -7.18 -3.27
CA TYR A 108 -2.35 -6.37 -4.16
C TYR A 108 -2.03 -4.89 -3.91
N THR A 109 -1.72 -4.17 -4.98
CA THR A 109 -1.54 -2.71 -4.93
C THR A 109 -2.54 -2.04 -5.86
N GLY A 110 -3.42 -1.23 -5.27
CA GLY A 110 -4.34 -0.37 -6.01
C GLY A 110 -3.72 1.00 -6.21
N VAL A 111 -3.79 1.52 -7.43
CA VAL A 111 -3.26 2.84 -7.79
C VAL A 111 -4.36 3.66 -8.44
N VAL A 112 -4.44 4.93 -8.07
CA VAL A 112 -5.35 5.90 -8.67
C VAL A 112 -4.55 7.11 -9.14
N ILE A 113 -4.78 7.48 -10.39
CA ILE A 113 -4.21 8.66 -11.05
C ILE A 113 -5.38 9.56 -11.40
N ARG A 114 -5.46 10.73 -10.78
CA ARG A 114 -6.59 11.66 -10.92
C ARG A 114 -6.11 13.02 -11.40
N THR A 115 -6.86 13.60 -12.33
CA THR A 115 -6.76 14.99 -12.77
C THR A 115 -8.12 15.67 -12.56
N ASN A 116 -8.24 16.95 -12.87
CA ASN A 116 -9.55 17.62 -12.90
C ASN A 116 -10.46 17.16 -14.07
N ARG A 117 -9.91 16.47 -15.07
CA ARG A 117 -10.63 15.96 -16.25
C ARG A 117 -11.10 14.52 -16.13
N GLY A 118 -10.56 13.77 -15.19
CA GLY A 118 -10.89 12.36 -15.05
C GLY A 118 -9.99 11.60 -14.11
N THR A 119 -10.32 10.33 -13.92
CA THR A 119 -9.63 9.40 -13.04
C THR A 119 -9.34 8.11 -13.79
N SER A 120 -8.13 7.60 -13.64
CA SER A 120 -7.72 6.26 -14.03
C SER A 120 -7.29 5.50 -12.80
N SER A 121 -7.61 4.21 -12.72
CA SER A 121 -7.17 3.37 -11.62
C SER A 121 -7.00 1.93 -12.08
N PHE A 122 -6.15 1.21 -11.36
CA PHE A 122 -5.86 -0.17 -11.64
C PHE A 122 -5.34 -0.88 -10.39
N THR A 123 -5.41 -2.20 -10.41
CA THR A 123 -4.84 -3.09 -9.39
C THR A 123 -3.73 -3.92 -10.01
N SER A 124 -2.60 -4.01 -9.32
CA SER A 124 -1.52 -4.96 -9.60
C SER A 124 -1.50 -6.04 -8.53
N CYS A 125 -1.44 -7.31 -8.92
CA CYS A 125 -1.24 -8.45 -8.04
C CYS A 125 0.18 -9.01 -8.21
N THR A 126 0.80 -9.46 -7.12
CA THR A 126 2.09 -10.13 -7.14
C THR A 126 2.08 -11.29 -6.16
N ASP A 127 2.42 -12.49 -6.63
CA ASP A 127 2.66 -13.65 -5.77
C ASP A 127 4.04 -13.53 -5.11
N VAL A 128 4.08 -13.70 -3.79
CA VAL A 128 5.30 -13.66 -2.98
C VAL A 128 5.41 -14.97 -2.22
N THR A 129 6.47 -15.72 -2.47
CA THR A 129 6.74 -16.99 -1.78
C THR A 129 7.79 -16.78 -0.69
N PHE A 130 7.44 -17.08 0.55
CA PHE A 130 8.39 -17.12 1.65
C PHE A 130 9.07 -18.47 1.72
N LYS A 131 10.36 -18.45 2.09
CA LYS A 131 11.00 -19.65 2.62
C LYS A 131 10.34 -20.04 3.95
N GLU A 132 10.60 -21.26 4.41
CA GLU A 132 10.27 -21.61 5.79
C GLU A 132 11.16 -20.79 6.73
N LEU A 133 10.50 -20.06 7.65
CA LEU A 133 11.11 -19.22 8.66
C LEU A 133 11.08 -19.95 10.00
N THR A 134 12.21 -19.94 10.69
CA THR A 134 12.32 -20.41 12.07
C THR A 134 11.80 -19.36 13.05
N ASP A 135 11.34 -19.81 14.23
CA ASP A 135 10.89 -18.89 15.29
C ASP A 135 11.96 -17.88 15.71
N SER A 136 13.24 -18.26 15.68
CA SER A 136 14.36 -17.37 15.97
C SER A 136 14.55 -16.29 14.90
N GLU A 137 14.39 -16.63 13.61
CA GLU A 137 14.42 -15.64 12.52
C GLU A 137 13.26 -14.65 12.62
N ILE A 138 12.05 -15.16 12.89
CA ILE A 138 10.84 -14.34 13.04
C ILE A 138 11.01 -13.38 14.22
N THR A 139 11.35 -13.89 15.40
CA THR A 139 11.52 -13.05 16.59
C THR A 139 12.65 -12.05 16.43
N TYR A 140 13.79 -12.47 15.88
CA TYR A 140 14.89 -11.56 15.55
C TYR A 140 14.43 -10.44 14.62
N TYR A 141 13.71 -10.77 13.54
CA TYR A 141 13.23 -9.77 12.60
C TYR A 141 12.27 -8.77 13.26
N VAL A 142 11.27 -9.27 14.00
CA VAL A 142 10.28 -8.43 14.68
C VAL A 142 10.92 -7.49 15.70
N ASP A 143 11.86 -7.99 16.50
CA ASP A 143 12.47 -7.23 17.58
C ASP A 143 13.42 -6.14 17.07
N ASN A 144 14.16 -6.43 15.99
CA ASN A 144 15.15 -5.51 15.43
C ASN A 144 14.55 -4.52 14.42
N TYR A 145 13.59 -4.94 13.59
CA TYR A 145 13.08 -4.12 12.48
C TYR A 145 11.66 -3.59 12.71
N ARG A 146 10.94 -4.07 13.74
CA ARG A 146 9.66 -3.54 14.21
C ARG A 146 8.67 -3.25 13.07
N PRO A 147 8.21 -4.27 12.31
CA PRO A 147 7.41 -4.11 11.10
C PRO A 147 5.93 -3.75 11.37
N PHE A 148 5.65 -3.03 12.46
CA PHE A 148 4.29 -2.79 12.95
C PHE A 148 3.46 -1.86 12.06
N ASP A 149 4.12 -1.11 11.18
CA ASP A 149 3.49 -0.22 10.23
C ASP A 149 3.16 -0.89 8.88
N LYS A 150 3.44 -2.19 8.72
CA LYS A 150 3.37 -2.92 7.44
C LYS A 150 2.27 -3.97 7.47
N ALA A 151 1.43 -3.98 6.43
CA ALA A 151 0.49 -5.06 6.18
C ALA A 151 1.23 -6.41 6.07
N GLY A 152 0.73 -7.45 6.73
CA GLY A 152 1.39 -8.76 6.77
C GLY A 152 2.69 -8.80 7.60
N ALA A 153 3.03 -7.75 8.34
CA ALA A 153 4.18 -7.67 9.23
C ALA A 153 5.56 -7.87 8.57
N TYR A 154 5.70 -7.58 7.28
CA TYR A 154 7.01 -7.60 6.60
C TYR A 154 7.17 -6.48 5.57
N GLY A 155 8.42 -6.22 5.17
CA GLY A 155 8.76 -5.38 4.02
C GLY A 155 9.84 -6.07 3.20
N VAL A 156 9.69 -6.06 1.87
CA VAL A 156 10.68 -6.63 0.93
C VAL A 156 11.90 -5.72 0.75
N GLN A 157 11.76 -4.43 1.08
CA GLN A 157 12.81 -3.41 1.02
C GLN A 157 13.56 -3.31 2.34
#